data_AF-A0ABD0QZK2-F1
#
_entry.id   AF-A0ABD0QZK2-F1
#
_cell.length_a   1.000
_cell.length_b   1.000
_cell.length_c   1.000
_cell.angle_alpha   90.00
_cell.angle_beta   90.00
_cell.angle_gamma   90.00
#
_symmetry.space_group_name_H-M   'P 1'
#
loop_
_entity.id
_entity.type
_entity.pdbx_description
1 polymer ?
#
loop_
_entity_poly.entity_id
_entity_poly.type
_entity_poly.pdbx_seq_one_letter_code
_entity_poly.pdbx_strand_id
1 'polypeptide(L)' 'SCLECSKENGCLRCSERLFLFLNRDGMSHHGSCLHSCPSGHFGLRGKDLNRCM' A
#
# COMPACT_ATOMS: atom_id res chain seq x y z
N SER A 1 -2.80 -9.54 3.36
CA SER A 1 -2.09 -10.47 2.47
C SER A 1 -1.50 -9.69 1.30
N CYS A 2 -0.19 -9.80 1.10
CA CYS A 2 0.54 -9.16 0.01
C CYS A 2 0.73 -10.16 -1.13
N LEU A 3 0.49 -9.75 -2.38
CA LEU A 3 0.62 -10.59 -3.57
C LEU A 3 2.03 -10.52 -4.17
N GLU A 4 2.66 -9.35 -4.11
CA GLU A 4 3.99 -9.11 -4.66
C GLU A 4 4.82 -8.28 -3.69
N CYS A 5 5.98 -8.80 -3.30
CA CYS A 5 6.86 -8.20 -2.28
C CYS A 5 8.26 -8.00 -2.83
N SER A 6 8.85 -6.85 -2.51
CA SER A 6 10.26 -6.52 -2.70
C SER A 6 10.97 -6.49 -1.35
N LYS A 7 12.23 -6.90 -1.32
CA LYS A 7 13.06 -6.87 -0.11
C LYS A 7 13.30 -5.43 0.38
N GLU A 8 13.41 -4.48 -0.54
CA GLU A 8 13.70 -3.07 -0.22
C GLU A 8 12.43 -2.27 0.02
N ASN A 9 11.41 -2.49 -0.81
CA ASN A 9 10.21 -1.66 -0.82
C ASN A 9 9.01 -2.29 -0.09
N GLY A 10 9.17 -3.48 0.51
CA GLY A 10 8.04 -4.19 1.11
C GLY A 10 7.01 -4.60 0.07
N CYS A 11 5.73 -4.45 0.39
CA CYS A 11 4.66 -4.88 -0.50
C CYS A 11 4.48 -3.93 -1.70
N LEU A 12 4.52 -4.48 -2.91
CA LEU A 12 4.27 -3.74 -4.15
C LEU A 12 2.81 -3.88 -4.60
N ARG A 13 2.16 -5.00 -4.26
CA ARG A 13 0.78 -5.27 -4.69
C ARG A 13 -0.02 -6.01 -3.62
N CYS A 14 -1.19 -5.47 -3.30
CA CYS A 14 -2.11 -6.04 -2.32
C CYS A 14 -3.27 -6.76 -3.00
N SER A 15 -3.93 -7.67 -2.27
CA SER A 15 -5.23 -8.21 -2.68
C SER A 15 -6.26 -7.09 -2.88
N GLU A 16 -7.20 -7.27 -3.79
CA GLU A 16 -8.26 -6.30 -4.16
C GLU A 16 -9.15 -5.84 -2.99
N ARG A 17 -9.11 -6.52 -1.84
CA ARG A 17 -9.85 -6.12 -0.63
C ARG A 17 -9.06 -5.18 0.28
N LEU A 18 -7.77 -5.01 0.03
CA LEU A 18 -6.84 -4.21 0.84
C LEU A 18 -6.38 -2.98 0.07
N PHE A 19 -5.88 -2.00 0.81
CA PHE A 19 -5.27 -0.79 0.30
C PHE A 19 -3.75 -0.86 0.49
N LEU A 20 -3.02 -0.56 -0.57
CA LEU A 20 -1.58 -0.35 -0.52
C LEU A 20 -1.29 1.02 0.09
N PHE A 21 -0.61 1.03 1.22
CA PHE A 21 -0.09 2.23 1.86
C PHE A 21 1.42 2.30 1.65
N LEU A 22 1.90 3.38 1.04
CA LEU A 22 3.33 3.62 0.83
C LEU A 22 3.82 4.55 1.93
N ASN A 23 4.54 4.00 2.90
CA ASN A 23 5.18 4.79 3.93
C ASN A 23 6.57 5.24 3.44
N ARG A 24 6.82 6.55 3.44
CA ARG A 24 8.11 7.11 3.06
C ARG A 24 8.94 7.40 4.32
N ASP A 25 10.11 6.78 4.40
CA ASP A 25 11.13 7.07 5.40
C ASP A 25 12.40 7.55 4.69
N GLY A 26 12.59 8.88 4.66
CA GLY A 26 13.67 9.52 3.90
C GLY A 26 13.54 9.30 2.38
N MET A 27 14.49 8.53 1.81
CA MET A 27 14.50 8.13 0.39
C MET A 27 13.88 6.75 0.16
N SER A 28 13.61 6.00 1.22
CA SER A 28 13.05 4.65 1.14
C SER A 28 11.54 4.70 1.19
N HIS A 29 10.89 3.89 0.35
CA HIS A 29 9.45 3.72 0.34
C HIS A 29 9.12 2.28 0.73
N HIS A 30 8.37 2.09 1.80
CA HIS A 30 7.95 0.78 2.25
C HIS A 30 6.43 0.62 2.12
N GLY A 31 6.00 -0.29 1.27
CA GLY A 31 4.61 -0.61 1.02
C GLY A 31 4.04 -1.60 2.03
N SER A 32 2.83 -1.34 2.50
CA SER A 32 2.09 -2.18 3.45
C SER A 32 0.64 -2.30 3.02
N CYS A 33 0.04 -3.48 3.20
CA CYS A 33 -1.37 -3.70 2.87
C CYS A 33 -2.25 -3.55 4.10
N LEU A 34 -3.17 -2.59 4.07
CA LEU A 34 -4.08 -2.28 5.17
C LEU A 34 -5.53 -2.48 4.77
N HIS A 35 -6.39 -2.79 5.74
CA HIS A 35 -7.85 -2.84 5.51
C HIS A 35 -8.47 -1.45 5.42
N SER A 36 -7.88 -0.47 6.10
CA SER A 36 -8.29 0.93 6.10
C SER A 36 -7.05 1.82 6.05
N CYS A 37 -7.18 2.98 5.41
CA CYS A 37 -6.10 3.96 5.35
C CYS A 37 -5.91 4.66 6.70
N PRO A 38 -4.67 5.02 7.05
CA PRO A 38 -4.37 5.76 8.29
C PRO A 38 -4.91 7.19 8.25
N SER A 39 -4.98 7.84 9.41
CA SER A 39 -5.46 9.22 9.53
C SER A 39 -4.70 10.17 8.61
N GLY A 40 -5.42 11.10 7.99
CA GLY A 40 -4.86 12.04 7.00
C GLY A 40 -4.73 11.46 5.59
N HIS A 41 -5.03 10.17 5.40
CA HIS A 41 -5.07 9.53 4.09
C HIS A 41 -6.49 9.11 3.72
N PHE A 42 -6.76 9.02 2.42
CA PHE A 42 -8.02 8.52 1.90
C PHE A 42 -7.80 7.32 0.96
N GLY A 43 -8.74 6.38 1.00
CA GLY A 43 -8.69 5.18 0.18
C GLY A 43 -9.13 5.46 -1.26
N LEU A 44 -8.27 5.17 -2.22
CA LEU A 44 -8.54 5.24 -3.64
C LEU A 44 -8.65 3.82 -4.20
N ARG A 45 -9.83 3.44 -4.69
CA ARG A 45 -10.06 2.16 -5.36
C ARG A 45 -9.85 2.32 -6.86
N GLY A 46 -8.76 1.76 -7.36
CA GLY A 46 -8.46 1.69 -8.79
C GLY A 46 -8.86 0.34 -9.37
N LYS A 47 -8.90 0.25 -10.71
CA LYS A 47 -9.16 -1.00 -11.43
C LYS A 47 -8.06 -2.05 -11.19
N ASP A 48 -6.82 -1.58 -11.00
CA ASP A 48 -5.64 -2.45 -10.87
C ASP A 48 -5.12 -2.58 -9.43
N LEU A 49 -5.30 -1.54 -8.61
CA LEU A 49 -4.90 -1.53 -7.19
C LEU A 49 -5.72 -0.52 -6.38
N ASN A 50 -6.03 -0.87 -5.13
CA ASN A 50 -6.47 0.13 -4.16
C ASN A 50 -5.26 0.65 -3.39
N ARG A 51 -5.18 1.96 -3.19
CA ARG A 51 -4.08 2.61 -2.45
C ARG A 51 -4.60 3.66 -1.48
N CYS A 52 -3.80 3.93 -0.47
CA CYS A 52 -3.97 5.09 0.39
C CYS A 52 -3.19 6.27 -0.20
N MET A 53 -3.85 7.41 -0.33
CA MET A 53 -3.27 8.70 -0.77
C MET A 53 -3.33 9.71 0.35
#